data_AF-A0A822CZB6-F1
#
_entry.id   AF-A0A822CZB6-F1
#
_cell.length_a   1.000
_cell.length_b   1.000
_cell.length_c   1.000
_cell.angle_alpha   90.00
_cell.angle_beta   90.00
_cell.angle_gamma   90.00
#
_symmetry.space_group_name_H-M   'P 1'
#
loop_
_entity.id
_entity.type
_entity.pdbx_description
1 polymer ?
#
loop_
_entity_poly.entity_id
_entity_poly.type
_entity_poly.pdbx_seq_one_letter_code
_entity_poly.pdbx_strand_id
1 'polypeptide(L)'
;IGGDFEIKYYMFHMHYDNLDNSGVRFYLKKELRQYEFGYLTLGVDKTPFAIAIPPKADRFIFDSYYPAEPTQGDELATRCIYSTANKIDITLVK
;
A
#
# COMPACT_ATOMS: atom_id res chain seq x y z
N ILE A 1 -13.63 -14.94 5.58
CA ILE A 1 -14.29 -13.89 4.77
C ILE A 1 -15.72 -14.26 4.48
N GLY A 2 -16.63 -13.50 5.09
CA GLY A 2 -18.07 -13.70 5.05
C GLY A 2 -18.71 -14.06 6.39
N GLY A 3 -17.98 -14.03 7.51
CA GLY A 3 -18.57 -14.11 8.85
C GLY A 3 -19.46 -12.90 9.18
N ASP A 4 -20.19 -12.96 10.30
CA ASP A 4 -21.23 -11.98 10.66
C ASP A 4 -20.76 -10.52 10.69
N PHE A 5 -19.46 -10.29 10.93
CA PHE A 5 -18.82 -8.98 11.00
C PHE A 5 -17.78 -8.72 9.89
N GLU A 6 -17.67 -9.61 8.89
CA GLU A 6 -16.66 -9.50 7.85
C GLU A 6 -17.20 -8.90 6.54
N ILE A 7 -16.27 -8.48 5.67
CA ILE A 7 -16.56 -8.03 4.32
C ILE A 7 -17.27 -9.15 3.54
N LYS A 8 -18.44 -8.85 2.98
CA LYS A 8 -19.29 -9.80 2.24
C LYS A 8 -19.10 -9.75 0.72
N TYR A 9 -18.46 -8.70 0.21
CA TYR A 9 -18.28 -8.46 -1.22
C TYR A 9 -16.83 -8.25 -1.56
N TYR A 10 -16.42 -8.75 -2.72
CA TYR A 10 -15.12 -8.41 -3.30
C TYR A 10 -15.31 -7.26 -4.26
N MET A 11 -14.51 -6.21 -4.09
CA MET A 11 -14.37 -5.15 -5.07
C MET A 11 -13.09 -5.42 -5.86
N PHE A 12 -13.23 -5.64 -7.16
CA PHE A 12 -12.11 -5.85 -8.04
C PHE A 12 -11.88 -4.58 -8.87
N HIS A 13 -10.70 -3.99 -8.75
CA HIS A 13 -10.25 -2.84 -9.53
C HIS A 13 -9.18 -3.31 -10.51
N MET A 14 -9.37 -3.02 -11.80
CA MET A 14 -8.37 -3.26 -12.83
C MET A 14 -8.06 -1.96 -13.59
N HIS A 15 -6.78 -1.66 -13.76
CA HIS A 15 -6.31 -0.56 -14.60
C HIS A 15 -6.12 -1.09 -16.02
N TYR A 16 -6.94 -0.63 -16.96
CA TYR A 16 -6.88 -1.05 -18.36
C TYR A 16 -6.20 0.01 -19.21
N ASP A 17 -5.38 -0.46 -20.15
CA ASP A 17 -4.87 0.35 -21.28
C ASP A 17 -5.47 -0.13 -22.63
N ASN A 18 -6.19 -1.27 -22.63
CA ASN A 18 -6.88 -1.87 -23.79
C ASN A 18 -8.02 -2.82 -23.36
N LEU A 19 -8.82 -3.33 -24.31
CA LEU A 19 -9.90 -4.30 -24.04
C LEU A 19 -9.33 -5.68 -23.66
N ASP A 20 -9.72 -6.21 -22.50
CA ASP A 20 -9.19 -7.46 -21.96
C ASP A 20 -10.21 -8.18 -21.04
N ASN A 21 -10.05 -9.50 -20.89
CA ASN A 21 -10.87 -10.41 -20.07
C ASN A 21 -10.12 -10.95 -18.84
N SER A 22 -9.12 -10.22 -18.34
CA SER A 22 -8.41 -10.61 -17.11
C SER A 22 -9.31 -10.63 -15.88
N GLY A 23 -8.89 -11.41 -14.87
CA GLY A 23 -9.57 -11.49 -13.59
C GLY A 23 -8.71 -12.19 -12.55
N VAL A 24 -9.29 -12.39 -11.37
CA VAL A 24 -8.62 -13.06 -10.25
C VAL A 24 -9.39 -14.32 -9.85
N ARG A 25 -8.66 -15.36 -9.44
CA ARG A 25 -9.24 -16.61 -8.91
C ARG A 25 -8.83 -16.80 -7.47
N PHE A 26 -9.82 -16.92 -6.59
CA PHE A 26 -9.62 -17.21 -5.18
C PHE A 26 -9.79 -18.70 -4.88
N TYR A 27 -8.91 -19.25 -4.05
CA TYR A 27 -8.99 -20.61 -3.54
C TYR A 27 -9.25 -20.55 -2.04
N LEU A 28 -10.45 -20.96 -1.62
CA LEU A 28 -10.92 -20.81 -0.24
C LEU A 28 -11.00 -22.18 0.47
N LYS A 29 -10.81 -22.15 1.79
CA LYS A 29 -11.06 -23.27 2.69
C LYS A 29 -12.10 -22.85 3.73
N LYS A 30 -12.88 -23.82 4.23
CA LYS A 30 -13.88 -23.56 5.27
C LYS A 30 -13.25 -23.52 6.67
N GLU A 31 -12.13 -24.19 6.84
CA GLU A 31 -11.43 -24.30 8.13
C GLU A 31 -10.55 -23.07 8.39
N LEU A 32 -10.52 -22.63 9.65
CA LEU A 32 -9.63 -21.57 10.10
C LEU A 32 -8.17 -22.06 10.06
N ARG A 33 -7.28 -21.16 9.60
CA ARG A 33 -5.83 -21.37 9.69
C ARG A 33 -5.34 -20.87 11.05
N GLN A 34 -4.16 -21.34 11.45
CA GLN A 34 -3.52 -20.92 12.69
C GLN A 34 -3.28 -19.41 12.77
N TYR A 35 -3.02 -18.77 11.62
CA TYR A 35 -2.74 -17.34 11.53
C TYR A 35 -3.67 -16.69 10.52
N GLU A 36 -4.16 -15.51 10.86
CA GLU A 36 -4.91 -14.65 9.95
C GLU A 36 -3.96 -13.85 9.07
N PHE A 37 -4.39 -13.60 7.84
CA PHE A 37 -3.67 -12.73 6.93
C PHE A 37 -4.31 -11.34 6.97
N GLY A 38 -3.50 -10.33 7.26
CA GLY A 38 -3.84 -8.91 7.12
C GLY A 38 -2.85 -8.22 6.19
N TYR A 39 -3.23 -7.04 5.69
CA TYR A 39 -2.32 -6.17 4.96
C TYR A 39 -2.37 -4.77 5.56
N LEU A 40 -1.22 -4.09 5.56
CA LEU A 40 -1.07 -2.70 5.98
C LEU A 40 -0.50 -1.92 4.82
N THR A 41 -1.20 -0.87 4.40
CA THR A 41 -0.70 0.06 3.38
C THR A 41 0.02 1.21 4.08
N LEU A 42 1.30 1.37 3.78
CA LEU A 42 2.12 2.50 4.22
C LEU A 42 2.42 3.41 3.03
N GLY A 43 2.64 4.70 3.29
CA GLY A 43 2.95 5.68 2.26
C GLY A 43 2.23 7.00 2.51
N VAL A 44 2.01 7.76 1.44
CA VAL A 44 1.24 9.00 1.50
C VAL A 44 -0.06 8.87 0.71
N ASP A 45 -1.01 9.70 1.11
CA ASP A 45 -2.26 9.83 0.38
C ASP A 45 -2.01 10.32 -1.06
N LYS A 46 -2.88 9.92 -1.99
CA LYS A 46 -2.80 10.28 -3.41
C LYS A 46 -3.36 11.67 -3.70
N THR A 47 -3.81 12.38 -2.68
CA THR A 47 -4.36 13.73 -2.82
C THR A 47 -3.26 14.73 -3.18
N PRO A 48 -3.58 15.77 -3.98
CA PRO A 48 -2.61 16.79 -4.35
C PRO A 48 -2.10 17.62 -3.17
N PHE A 49 -2.74 17.49 -2.00
CA PHE A 49 -2.36 18.16 -0.76
C PHE A 49 -1.40 17.32 0.11
N ALA A 50 -1.22 16.04 -0.21
CA ALA A 50 -0.35 15.16 0.58
C ALA A 50 1.13 15.40 0.29
N ILE A 51 1.52 15.43 -0.99
CA ILE A 51 2.89 15.70 -1.44
C ILE A 51 2.88 16.47 -2.76
N ALA A 52 3.72 17.49 -2.86
CA ALA A 52 4.07 18.15 -4.10
C ALA A 52 5.57 18.00 -4.39
N ILE A 53 5.91 17.35 -5.50
CA ILE A 53 7.30 17.23 -5.96
C ILE A 53 7.64 18.47 -6.79
N PRO A 54 8.69 19.24 -6.44
CA PRO A 54 9.07 20.41 -7.21
C PRO A 54 9.45 20.07 -8.66
N PRO A 55 9.07 20.91 -9.64
CA PRO A 55 9.53 20.72 -11.02
C PRO A 55 11.06 20.72 -11.11
N LYS A 56 11.62 19.84 -11.95
CA LYS A 56 13.07 19.70 -12.19
C LYS A 56 13.90 19.26 -10.98
N ALA A 57 13.28 18.79 -9.90
CA ALA A 57 14.03 18.16 -8.82
C ALA A 57 14.62 16.83 -9.32
N ASP A 58 15.95 16.72 -9.36
CA ASP A 58 16.64 15.46 -9.72
C ASP A 58 16.36 14.34 -8.71
N ARG A 59 16.12 14.73 -7.45
CA ARG A 59 15.78 13.85 -6.34
C ARG A 59 14.92 14.58 -5.30
N PHE A 60 13.88 13.91 -4.82
CA PHE A 60 13.05 14.39 -3.72
C PHE A 60 12.84 13.27 -2.70
N ILE A 61 13.13 13.55 -1.43
CA ILE A 61 13.01 12.59 -0.33
C ILE A 61 11.87 13.08 0.55
N PHE A 62 10.97 12.15 0.90
CA PHE A 62 9.97 12.41 1.92
C PHE A 62 9.81 11.18 2.82
N ASP A 63 9.50 11.46 4.07
CA ASP A 63 9.24 10.45 5.08
C ASP A 63 7.75 10.49 5.42
N SER A 64 7.10 9.33 5.40
CA SER A 64 5.73 9.16 5.90
C SER A 64 5.76 8.42 7.23
N TYR A 65 4.99 8.94 8.18
CA TYR A 65 4.91 8.43 9.54
C TYR A 65 3.51 7.92 9.84
N TYR A 66 3.45 6.79 10.53
CA TYR A 66 2.20 6.31 11.10
C TYR A 66 1.85 7.14 12.35
N PRO A 67 0.63 7.68 12.47
CA PRO A 67 0.30 8.68 13.51
C PRO A 67 0.03 8.09 14.90
N ALA A 68 -0.02 6.76 15.07
CA ALA A 68 -0.16 6.17 16.40
C ALA A 68 1.20 6.16 17.11
N GLU A 69 1.20 6.36 18.44
CA GLU A 69 2.38 6.13 19.26
C GLU A 69 2.82 4.66 19.08
N PRO A 70 3.97 4.41 18.44
CA PRO A 70 4.42 3.04 18.25
C PRO A 70 4.71 2.42 19.62
N THR A 71 4.31 1.17 19.80
CA THR A 71 4.77 0.37 20.93
C THR A 71 6.29 0.22 20.87
N GLN A 72 6.94 0.06 22.03
CA GLN A 72 8.40 -0.05 22.11
C GLN A 72 8.92 -1.20 21.21
N GLY A 73 9.57 -0.85 20.10
CA GLY A 73 10.05 -1.79 19.09
C GLY A 73 9.54 -1.54 17.66
N ASP A 74 8.55 -0.66 17.50
CA ASP A 74 7.94 -0.37 16.20
C ASP A 74 8.45 0.98 15.64
N GLU A 75 9.38 0.98 14.69
CA GLU A 75 9.55 2.13 13.78
C GLU A 75 8.91 1.77 12.44
N LEU A 76 7.68 2.23 12.22
CA LEU A 76 6.99 2.10 10.93
C LEU A 76 7.12 3.41 10.14
N ALA A 77 8.36 3.79 9.84
CA ALA A 77 8.68 4.91 8.96
C ALA A 77 8.93 4.38 7.54
N THR A 78 8.15 4.88 6.57
CA THR A 78 8.44 4.61 5.16
C THR A 78 9.16 5.80 4.56
N ARG A 79 10.40 5.58 4.15
CA ARG A 79 11.15 6.56 3.35
C ARG A 79 10.91 6.30 1.88
N CYS A 80 10.33 7.29 1.22
CA CYS A 80 10.14 7.26 -0.22
C CYS A 80 11.15 8.18 -0.89
N ILE A 81 11.82 7.66 -1.92
CA ILE A 81 12.77 8.43 -2.71
C ILE A 81 12.21 8.51 -4.12
N TYR A 82 11.85 9.72 -4.54
CA TYR A 82 11.51 10.00 -5.92
C TYR A 82 12.76 10.44 -6.67
N SER A 83 13.05 9.79 -7.79
CA SER A 83 14.08 10.19 -8.74
C SER A 83 13.51 10.21 -10.15
N THR A 84 13.84 11.27 -10.89
CA THR A 84 13.47 11.44 -12.31
C THR A 84 14.18 10.45 -13.24
N ALA A 85 15.12 9.65 -12.72
CA ALA A 85 15.84 8.60 -13.45
C ALA A 85 15.05 7.27 -13.62
N ASN A 86 13.71 7.31 -13.65
CA ASN A 86 12.82 6.14 -13.80
C ASN A 86 12.92 5.07 -12.69
N LYS A 87 13.46 5.39 -11.50
CA LYS A 87 13.59 4.42 -10.41
C LYS A 87 12.88 4.94 -9.16
N ILE A 88 11.69 4.38 -8.89
CA ILE A 88 11.03 4.52 -7.59
C ILE A 88 11.64 3.44 -6.69
N ASP A 89 12.64 3.80 -5.90
CA ASP A 89 13.19 2.93 -4.86
C ASP A 89 12.41 3.21 -3.57
N ILE A 90 11.58 2.25 -3.13
CA ILE A 90 10.94 2.28 -1.81
C ILE A 90 11.87 1.57 -0.83
N THR A 91 12.34 2.27 0.20
CA THR A 91 13.15 1.67 1.26
C THR A 91 12.38 1.72 2.58
N LEU A 92 12.08 0.54 3.13
CA LEU A 92 11.60 0.41 4.50
C LEU A 92 12.79 0.66 5.42
N VAL A 93 12.74 1.72 6.21
CA VAL A 93 13.78 2.03 7.19
C VAL A 93 13.31 1.45 8.51
N LYS A 94 14.16 0.64 9.14
CA LYS A 94 13.92 0.01 10.44
C LYS A 94 14.61 0.84 11.52
#